data_AF-A0A172ZE51-F1
#
_entry.id   AF-A0A172ZE51-F1
#
_cell.length_a   1.000
_cell.length_b   1.000
_cell.length_c   1.000
_cell.angle_alpha   90.00
_cell.angle_beta   90.00
_cell.angle_gamma   90.00
#
_symmetry.space_group_name_H-M   'P 1'
#
loop_
_entity.id
_entity.type
_entity.pdbx_description
1 polymer ?
#
loop_
_entity_poly.entity_id
_entity_poly.type
_entity_poly.pdbx_seq_one_letter_code
_entity_poly.pdbx_strand_id
1 'polypeptide(L)'
;MIQIRKVHIHELMQAAELANDIFCEPDHRHMETSFPTLFHPGISHSYGAFTEQNRLVSFMGMVPVQIQAGTHVLSAFSIGAVCTHPDYRGQRLAGQLLERCRQHALESGASLMFISGDRSLYTRAGSQFFGQISQAVLSPDNLASPVSSSSWEVRDMQTEDIFAVYALLQSHSSYIHMSLAELQQLIEAAPVAHIRNQQQHIRVATVPGENSIAAVSILSIPPDHAETSNLNGATSSIAERRGEVLEWGGQQDAVLALWQDAASSYTLSSLTVSIPWQETSMIQKVQDIGAKVSIIPNGGTVMLASGTALLAQTGLLGDQASDHASIHFTVEKENSHYILHTPQGSYSVQGDQALCSLLFDPSSTVLQESGITFPAIPLPYMYGLYFI
;
A
#
# COMPACT_ATOMS: atom_id res chain seq x y z
N MET A 1 -2.07 -26.01 -26.30
CA MET A 1 -0.94 -25.07 -26.09
C MET A 1 -1.43 -23.94 -25.19
N ILE A 2 -0.61 -23.43 -24.26
CA ILE A 2 -0.96 -22.26 -23.44
C ILE A 2 -0.32 -21.02 -24.06
N GLN A 3 -1.12 -19.97 -24.26
CA GLN A 3 -0.67 -18.67 -24.74
C GLN A 3 -0.57 -17.67 -23.58
N ILE A 4 0.58 -17.01 -23.43
CA ILE A 4 0.77 -15.94 -22.46
C ILE A 4 0.76 -14.58 -23.17
N ARG A 5 -0.16 -13.70 -22.77
CA ARG A 5 -0.33 -12.38 -23.40
C ARG A 5 -1.03 -11.39 -22.46
N LYS A 6 -1.05 -10.12 -22.87
CA LYS A 6 -1.89 -9.09 -22.23
C LYS A 6 -3.37 -9.50 -22.29
N VAL A 7 -4.09 -9.23 -21.21
CA VAL A 7 -5.54 -9.46 -21.11
C VAL A 7 -6.26 -8.29 -21.76
N HIS A 8 -7.14 -8.56 -22.71
CA HIS A 8 -7.97 -7.54 -23.32
C HIS A 8 -9.11 -7.13 -22.39
N ILE A 9 -9.62 -5.90 -22.54
CA ILE A 9 -10.66 -5.35 -21.65
C ILE A 9 -11.89 -6.28 -21.56
N HIS A 10 -12.36 -6.81 -22.70
CA HIS A 10 -13.50 -7.72 -22.74
C HIS A 10 -13.23 -9.10 -22.11
N GLU A 11 -11.98 -9.42 -21.76
CA GLU A 11 -11.58 -10.66 -21.10
C GLU A 11 -11.40 -10.48 -19.58
N LEU A 12 -11.44 -9.24 -19.06
CA LEU A 12 -11.26 -8.97 -17.63
C LEU A 12 -12.34 -9.61 -16.76
N MET A 13 -13.54 -9.82 -17.30
CA MET A 13 -14.59 -10.58 -16.60
C MET A 13 -14.19 -12.03 -16.34
N GLN A 14 -13.50 -12.69 -17.28
CA GLN A 14 -12.96 -14.04 -17.04
C GLN A 14 -11.87 -14.01 -15.96
N ALA A 15 -11.10 -12.92 -15.87
CA ALA A 15 -10.09 -12.75 -14.82
C ALA A 15 -10.74 -12.55 -13.44
N ALA A 16 -11.81 -11.77 -13.36
CA ALA A 16 -12.58 -11.59 -12.13
C ALA A 16 -13.25 -12.91 -11.71
N GLU A 17 -13.81 -13.67 -12.64
CA GLU A 17 -14.38 -15.00 -12.37
C GLU A 17 -13.32 -15.96 -11.82
N LEU A 18 -12.15 -16.05 -12.48
CA LEU A 18 -11.04 -16.87 -12.00
C LEU A 18 -10.54 -16.42 -10.62
N ALA A 19 -10.46 -15.12 -10.37
CA ALA A 19 -10.04 -14.58 -9.08
C ALA A 19 -11.05 -14.94 -7.99
N ASN A 20 -12.36 -14.78 -8.24
CA ASN A 20 -13.41 -15.18 -7.32
C ASN A 20 -13.34 -16.69 -7.00
N ASP A 21 -13.15 -17.54 -8.00
CA ASP A 21 -13.04 -19.00 -7.79
C ASP A 21 -11.84 -19.40 -6.91
N ILE A 22 -10.83 -18.54 -6.79
CA ILE A 22 -9.59 -18.81 -6.07
C ILE A 22 -9.55 -18.14 -4.69
N PHE A 23 -10.14 -16.95 -4.55
CA PHE A 23 -10.02 -16.13 -3.34
C PHE A 23 -11.31 -15.99 -2.55
N CYS A 24 -12.46 -16.31 -3.14
CA CYS A 24 -13.77 -16.13 -2.52
C CYS A 24 -14.45 -17.46 -2.22
N GLU A 25 -15.30 -17.44 -1.21
CA GLU A 25 -16.31 -18.48 -1.04
C GLU A 25 -17.40 -18.37 -2.13
N PRO A 26 -18.07 -19.48 -2.50
CA PRO A 26 -19.01 -19.50 -3.64
C PRO A 26 -20.15 -18.47 -3.55
N ASP A 27 -20.59 -18.14 -2.33
CA ASP A 27 -21.68 -17.20 -2.03
C ASP A 27 -21.20 -15.76 -1.79
N HIS A 28 -19.89 -15.51 -1.75
CA HIS A 28 -19.30 -14.20 -1.45
C HIS A 28 -18.32 -13.76 -2.55
N ARG A 29 -18.79 -13.63 -3.79
CA ARG A 29 -17.97 -13.22 -4.95
C ARG A 29 -17.88 -11.69 -5.04
N HIS A 30 -16.71 -11.13 -4.76
CA HIS A 30 -16.51 -9.68 -4.63
C HIS A 30 -15.22 -9.15 -5.28
N MET A 31 -14.41 -10.00 -5.95
CA MET A 31 -13.14 -9.56 -6.53
C MET A 31 -13.32 -8.44 -7.56
N GLU A 32 -14.31 -8.57 -8.42
CA GLU A 32 -14.59 -7.58 -9.47
C GLU A 32 -14.89 -6.19 -8.90
N THR A 33 -15.77 -6.14 -7.90
CA THR A 33 -16.27 -4.90 -7.30
C THR A 33 -15.29 -4.29 -6.32
N SER A 34 -14.49 -5.12 -5.63
CA SER A 34 -13.51 -4.67 -4.64
C SER A 34 -12.22 -4.16 -5.30
N PHE A 35 -11.91 -4.58 -6.53
CA PHE A 35 -10.67 -4.21 -7.22
C PHE A 35 -10.94 -3.58 -8.60
N PRO A 36 -11.64 -2.44 -8.65
CA PRO A 36 -12.01 -1.80 -9.91
C PRO A 36 -10.80 -1.38 -10.76
N THR A 37 -9.68 -0.99 -10.13
CA THR A 37 -8.44 -0.65 -10.84
C THR A 37 -7.81 -1.84 -11.56
N LEU A 38 -8.18 -3.08 -11.20
CA LEU A 38 -7.75 -4.30 -11.88
C LEU A 38 -8.73 -4.75 -12.97
N PHE A 39 -10.02 -4.73 -12.66
CA PHE A 39 -11.05 -5.33 -13.51
C PHE A 39 -11.81 -4.33 -14.39
N HIS A 40 -11.68 -3.03 -14.10
CA HIS A 40 -12.29 -1.92 -14.84
C HIS A 40 -11.34 -0.72 -15.13
N PRO A 41 -10.06 -0.93 -15.53
CA PRO A 41 -9.05 0.14 -15.59
C PRO A 41 -9.16 1.11 -16.79
N GLY A 42 -10.12 0.92 -17.70
CA GLY A 42 -10.13 1.59 -19.00
C GLY A 42 -9.05 1.09 -19.97
N ILE A 43 -7.80 0.93 -19.53
CA ILE A 43 -6.69 0.27 -20.25
C ILE A 43 -6.11 -0.83 -19.36
N SER A 44 -6.10 -2.08 -19.87
CA SER A 44 -5.51 -3.21 -19.14
C SER A 44 -3.99 -3.27 -19.32
N HIS A 45 -3.28 -3.35 -18.20
CA HIS A 45 -1.84 -3.66 -18.12
C HIS A 45 -1.57 -5.11 -17.68
N SER A 46 -2.63 -5.85 -17.34
CA SER A 46 -2.57 -7.19 -16.76
C SER A 46 -2.23 -8.26 -17.81
N TYR A 47 -1.63 -9.36 -17.36
CA TYR A 47 -1.26 -10.50 -18.19
C TYR A 47 -2.01 -11.77 -17.78
N GLY A 48 -2.29 -12.62 -18.75
CA GLY A 48 -3.01 -13.88 -18.56
C GLY A 48 -2.43 -15.03 -19.37
N ALA A 49 -2.68 -16.24 -18.89
CA ALA A 49 -2.41 -17.48 -19.61
C ALA A 49 -3.74 -18.05 -20.12
N PHE A 50 -3.80 -18.34 -21.42
CA PHE A 50 -5.01 -18.76 -22.12
C PHE A 50 -4.81 -20.13 -22.77
N THR A 51 -5.86 -20.95 -22.73
CA THR A 51 -5.94 -22.20 -23.50
C THR A 51 -6.19 -21.92 -24.99
N GLU A 52 -6.11 -22.94 -25.83
CA GLU A 52 -6.44 -22.83 -27.26
C GLU A 52 -7.89 -22.41 -27.51
N GLN A 53 -8.79 -22.69 -26.57
CA GLN A 53 -10.19 -22.29 -26.60
C GLN A 53 -10.40 -20.88 -26.02
N ASN A 54 -9.34 -20.07 -25.87
CA ASN A 54 -9.36 -18.73 -25.29
C ASN A 54 -9.91 -18.63 -23.85
N ARG A 55 -9.93 -19.74 -23.11
CA ARG A 55 -10.25 -19.71 -21.67
C ARG A 55 -9.02 -19.26 -20.89
N LEU A 56 -9.19 -18.23 -20.05
CA LEU A 56 -8.19 -17.79 -19.08
C LEU A 56 -8.00 -18.83 -17.97
N VAL A 57 -6.76 -19.20 -17.66
CA VAL A 57 -6.42 -20.21 -16.64
C VAL A 57 -5.37 -19.73 -15.63
N SER A 58 -4.75 -18.57 -15.86
CA SER A 58 -3.84 -17.91 -14.93
C SER A 58 -3.91 -16.41 -15.19
N PHE A 59 -3.88 -15.61 -14.13
CA PHE A 59 -4.00 -14.15 -14.20
C PHE A 59 -2.98 -13.49 -13.26
N MET A 60 -2.40 -12.40 -13.73
CA MET A 60 -1.59 -11.49 -12.92
C MET A 60 -2.06 -10.07 -13.18
N GLY A 61 -2.76 -9.54 -12.18
CA GLY A 61 -3.22 -8.16 -12.17
C GLY A 61 -2.05 -7.20 -12.09
N MET A 62 -2.07 -6.15 -12.91
CA MET A 62 -1.03 -5.13 -12.94
C MET A 62 -1.67 -3.75 -13.12
N VAL A 63 -1.45 -2.84 -12.17
CA VAL A 63 -2.05 -1.50 -12.12
C VAL A 63 -0.94 -0.45 -12.09
N PRO A 64 -0.92 0.54 -12.99
CA PRO A 64 0.05 1.63 -12.91
C PRO A 64 -0.18 2.49 -11.67
N VAL A 65 0.89 3.00 -11.06
CA VAL A 65 0.81 3.88 -9.89
C VAL A 65 1.86 4.98 -9.97
N GLN A 66 1.46 6.18 -9.57
CA GLN A 66 2.39 7.27 -9.28
C GLN A 66 2.41 7.53 -7.78
N ILE A 67 3.61 7.65 -7.21
CA ILE A 67 3.81 7.83 -5.77
C ILE A 67 4.55 9.14 -5.56
N GLN A 68 3.94 10.04 -4.79
CA GLN A 68 4.65 11.16 -4.20
C GLN A 68 5.53 10.60 -3.08
N ALA A 69 6.84 10.81 -3.19
CA ALA A 69 7.85 10.29 -2.28
C ALA A 69 8.77 11.44 -1.83
N GLY A 70 8.32 12.22 -0.84
CA GLY A 70 9.00 13.44 -0.42
C GLY A 70 8.88 14.51 -1.51
N THR A 71 10.00 14.87 -2.13
CA THR A 71 10.04 15.81 -3.27
C THR A 71 10.07 15.09 -4.63
N HIS A 72 10.03 13.76 -4.65
CA HIS A 72 10.15 12.94 -5.85
C HIS A 72 8.80 12.37 -6.27
N VAL A 73 8.66 12.05 -7.56
CA VAL A 73 7.52 11.30 -8.09
C VAL A 73 8.04 10.01 -8.69
N LEU A 74 7.61 8.88 -8.15
CA LEU A 74 8.00 7.56 -8.63
C LEU A 74 6.89 6.98 -9.51
N SER A 75 7.27 6.47 -10.67
CA SER A 75 6.37 5.69 -11.53
C SER A 75 6.59 4.21 -11.26
N ALA A 76 5.54 3.50 -10.88
CA ALA A 76 5.61 2.10 -10.52
C ALA A 76 4.39 1.33 -11.05
N PHE A 77 4.39 0.03 -10.82
CA PHE A 77 3.20 -0.80 -10.94
C PHE A 77 2.93 -1.53 -9.64
N SER A 78 1.66 -1.80 -9.37
CA SER A 78 1.23 -2.69 -8.31
C SER A 78 0.77 -3.99 -8.93
N ILE A 79 1.10 -5.12 -8.30
CA ILE A 79 0.71 -6.47 -8.70
C ILE A 79 -0.28 -7.04 -7.69
N GLY A 80 -1.43 -7.49 -8.19
CA GLY A 80 -2.56 -7.96 -7.38
C GLY A 80 -3.33 -9.09 -8.06
N ALA A 81 -4.32 -9.65 -7.35
CA ALA A 81 -5.20 -10.74 -7.81
C ALA A 81 -4.50 -11.92 -8.53
N VAL A 82 -3.27 -12.29 -8.13
CA VAL A 82 -2.48 -13.30 -8.83
C VAL A 82 -3.01 -14.70 -8.56
N CYS A 83 -3.62 -15.31 -9.57
CA CYS A 83 -4.31 -16.59 -9.42
C CYS A 83 -4.03 -17.55 -10.58
N THR A 84 -4.13 -18.85 -10.32
CA THR A 84 -3.99 -19.91 -11.32
C THR A 84 -4.96 -21.02 -11.01
N HIS A 85 -5.75 -21.39 -12.02
CA HIS A 85 -6.72 -22.47 -11.93
C HIS A 85 -6.05 -23.75 -11.41
N PRO A 86 -6.67 -24.51 -10.49
CA PRO A 86 -6.02 -25.66 -9.83
C PRO A 86 -5.38 -26.66 -10.81
N ASP A 87 -6.10 -27.01 -11.88
CA ASP A 87 -5.63 -27.95 -12.91
C ASP A 87 -4.40 -27.48 -13.72
N TYR A 88 -4.07 -26.19 -13.65
CA TYR A 88 -2.97 -25.58 -14.40
C TYR A 88 -1.78 -25.19 -13.50
N ARG A 89 -1.83 -25.55 -12.21
CA ARG A 89 -0.72 -25.33 -11.26
C ARG A 89 0.46 -26.24 -11.57
N GLY A 90 1.64 -25.86 -11.09
CA GLY A 90 2.89 -26.60 -11.34
C GLY A 90 3.50 -26.42 -12.74
N GLN A 91 2.80 -25.75 -13.66
CA GLN A 91 3.24 -25.51 -15.04
C GLN A 91 4.05 -24.21 -15.22
N ARG A 92 4.49 -23.60 -14.10
CA ARG A 92 5.25 -22.33 -14.07
C ARG A 92 4.54 -21.12 -14.71
N LEU A 93 3.21 -21.15 -14.87
CA LEU A 93 2.45 -20.05 -15.50
C LEU A 93 2.64 -18.72 -14.77
N ALA A 94 2.46 -18.70 -13.44
CA ALA A 94 2.63 -17.48 -12.65
C ALA A 94 4.04 -16.85 -12.77
N GLY A 95 5.08 -17.68 -12.88
CA GLY A 95 6.45 -17.19 -13.11
C GLY A 95 6.65 -16.58 -14.50
N GLN A 96 6.04 -17.18 -15.52
CA GLN A 96 6.08 -16.62 -16.88
C GLN A 96 5.26 -15.33 -16.99
N LEU A 97 4.14 -15.21 -16.26
CA LEU A 97 3.38 -13.97 -16.16
C LEU A 97 4.19 -12.87 -15.45
N LEU A 98 4.86 -13.21 -14.34
CA LEU A 98 5.72 -12.26 -13.62
C LEU A 98 6.81 -11.68 -14.53
N GLU A 99 7.45 -12.50 -15.35
CA GLU A 99 8.47 -12.03 -16.28
C GLU A 99 7.90 -11.09 -17.34
N ARG A 100 6.67 -11.34 -17.81
CA ARG A 100 5.97 -10.40 -18.72
C ARG A 100 5.63 -9.09 -18.03
N CYS A 101 5.19 -9.12 -16.78
CA CYS A 101 4.93 -7.90 -16.00
C CYS A 101 6.23 -7.11 -15.75
N ARG A 102 7.34 -7.79 -15.44
CA ARG A 102 8.66 -7.15 -15.26
C ARG A 102 9.13 -6.43 -16.52
N GLN A 103 9.03 -7.13 -17.66
CA GLN A 103 9.35 -6.53 -18.96
C GLN A 103 8.43 -5.35 -19.28
N HIS A 104 7.13 -5.47 -18.98
CA HIS A 104 6.17 -4.39 -19.20
C HIS A 104 6.46 -3.15 -18.34
N ALA A 105 6.84 -3.34 -17.07
CA ALA A 105 7.22 -2.26 -16.17
C ALA A 105 8.45 -1.52 -16.70
N LEU A 106 9.49 -2.26 -17.11
CA LEU A 106 10.70 -1.70 -17.71
C LEU A 106 10.40 -0.90 -18.99
N GLU A 107 9.62 -1.47 -19.91
CA GLU A 107 9.25 -0.82 -21.18
C GLU A 107 8.38 0.43 -20.99
N SER A 108 7.64 0.50 -19.87
CA SER A 108 6.79 1.64 -19.52
C SER A 108 7.54 2.74 -18.77
N GLY A 109 8.83 2.55 -18.47
CA GLY A 109 9.64 3.48 -17.69
C GLY A 109 9.34 3.48 -16.18
N ALA A 110 8.67 2.44 -15.67
CA ALA A 110 8.47 2.27 -14.24
C ALA A 110 9.78 1.87 -13.56
N SER A 111 10.02 2.40 -12.36
CA SER A 111 11.20 2.12 -11.55
C SER A 111 10.98 0.94 -10.59
N LEU A 112 9.73 0.75 -10.15
CA LEU A 112 9.37 -0.21 -9.10
C LEU A 112 8.15 -1.05 -9.47
N MET A 113 8.04 -2.22 -8.84
CA MET A 113 6.85 -3.06 -8.81
C MET A 113 6.52 -3.44 -7.36
N PHE A 114 5.37 -2.98 -6.86
CA PHE A 114 4.86 -3.35 -5.53
C PHE A 114 3.97 -4.59 -5.62
N ILE A 115 4.08 -5.49 -4.65
CA ILE A 115 3.38 -6.77 -4.64
C ILE A 115 2.81 -6.97 -3.23
N SER A 116 1.50 -7.20 -3.11
CA SER A 116 0.81 -7.38 -1.83
C SER A 116 1.17 -8.68 -1.08
N GLY A 117 2.15 -9.45 -1.54
CA GLY A 117 2.55 -10.72 -0.93
C GLY A 117 4.04 -11.00 -1.00
N ASP A 118 4.47 -12.02 -0.26
CA ASP A 118 5.87 -12.38 0.00
C ASP A 118 6.20 -13.84 -0.39
N ARG A 119 5.30 -14.50 -1.12
CA ARG A 119 5.46 -15.91 -1.52
C ARG A 119 6.75 -16.12 -2.31
N SER A 120 7.25 -17.37 -2.28
CA SER A 120 8.50 -17.78 -2.95
C SER A 120 8.55 -17.55 -4.46
N LEU A 121 7.41 -17.26 -5.11
CA LEU A 121 7.37 -16.78 -6.48
C LEU A 121 8.11 -15.43 -6.62
N TYR A 122 7.84 -14.51 -5.71
CA TYR A 122 8.31 -13.13 -5.76
C TYR A 122 9.71 -12.99 -5.15
N THR A 123 9.94 -13.58 -3.98
CA THR A 123 11.24 -13.45 -3.30
C THR A 123 12.39 -14.08 -4.09
N ARG A 124 12.15 -15.20 -4.80
CA ARG A 124 13.14 -15.77 -5.72
C ARG A 124 13.35 -14.94 -7.00
N ALA A 125 12.40 -14.09 -7.35
CA ALA A 125 12.49 -13.17 -8.47
C ALA A 125 13.11 -11.81 -8.07
N GLY A 126 13.53 -11.64 -6.81
CA GLY A 126 14.19 -10.42 -6.33
C GLY A 126 13.28 -9.45 -5.58
N SER A 127 12.03 -9.81 -5.31
CA SER A 127 11.18 -9.00 -4.43
C SER A 127 11.65 -9.07 -2.98
N GLN A 128 11.55 -7.95 -2.28
CA GLN A 128 12.04 -7.79 -0.92
C GLN A 128 11.11 -6.92 -0.08
N PHE A 129 11.20 -7.05 1.23
CA PHE A 129 10.61 -6.08 2.15
C PHE A 129 11.31 -4.73 2.04
N PHE A 130 10.57 -3.66 2.28
CA PHE A 130 11.03 -2.28 2.11
C PHE A 130 10.35 -1.39 3.13
N GLY A 131 10.94 -0.21 3.37
CA GLY A 131 10.37 0.78 4.27
C GLY A 131 10.19 0.30 5.71
N GLN A 132 9.68 1.20 6.52
CA GLN A 132 9.33 0.92 7.91
C GLN A 132 8.00 1.59 8.24
N ILE A 133 7.19 0.87 9.01
CA ILE A 133 5.91 1.32 9.53
C ILE A 133 5.95 1.20 11.06
N SER A 134 5.56 2.27 11.72
CA SER A 134 5.23 2.26 13.15
C SER A 134 3.80 1.77 13.29
N GLN A 135 3.63 0.49 13.60
CA GLN A 135 2.31 -0.08 13.87
C GLN A 135 1.95 0.13 15.35
N ALA A 136 0.89 0.88 15.59
CA ALA A 136 0.31 1.11 16.90
C ALA A 136 -0.96 0.28 17.09
N VAL A 137 -1.15 -0.29 18.28
CA VAL A 137 -2.43 -0.89 18.70
C VAL A 137 -3.00 -0.03 19.82
N LEU A 138 -4.09 0.67 19.52
CA LEU A 138 -4.74 1.59 20.43
C LEU A 138 -5.87 0.85 21.16
N SER A 139 -5.80 0.79 22.49
CA SER A 139 -6.89 0.28 23.33
C SER A 139 -7.85 1.41 23.73
N PRO A 140 -9.08 1.08 24.18
CA PRO A 140 -9.97 2.06 24.79
C PRO A 140 -9.31 2.87 25.91
N ASP A 141 -8.45 2.26 26.72
CA ASP A 141 -7.74 2.97 27.80
C ASP A 141 -6.74 4.00 27.26
N ASN A 142 -6.03 3.68 26.17
CA ASN A 142 -5.16 4.65 25.50
C ASN A 142 -5.96 5.84 24.98
N LEU A 143 -7.11 5.56 24.38
CA LEU A 143 -7.98 6.54 23.72
C LEU A 143 -8.89 7.29 24.70
N ALA A 144 -9.07 6.81 25.93
CA ALA A 144 -9.86 7.46 26.98
C ALA A 144 -9.14 8.66 27.62
N SER A 145 -7.83 8.81 27.41
CA SER A 145 -7.09 9.97 27.88
C SER A 145 -7.64 11.24 27.20
N PRO A 146 -7.98 12.29 27.97
CA PRO A 146 -8.53 13.52 27.41
C PRO A 146 -7.44 14.29 26.65
N VAL A 147 -7.20 13.90 25.41
CA VAL A 147 -6.95 14.87 24.35
C VAL A 147 -8.16 15.80 24.39
N SER A 148 -7.98 17.11 24.18
CA SER A 148 -9.06 18.12 24.24
C SER A 148 -10.18 17.85 23.22
N SER A 149 -10.98 16.81 23.45
CA SER A 149 -12.06 16.30 22.62
C SER A 149 -13.21 17.31 22.54
N SER A 150 -13.22 18.29 23.44
CA SER A 150 -14.12 19.45 23.40
C SER A 150 -13.86 20.41 22.24
N SER A 151 -12.81 20.20 21.43
CA SER A 151 -12.41 21.12 20.36
C SER A 151 -12.85 20.69 18.96
N TRP A 152 -13.40 19.48 18.80
CA TRP A 152 -13.73 18.91 17.48
C TRP A 152 -15.16 18.36 17.47
N GLU A 153 -15.90 18.65 16.40
CA GLU A 153 -17.13 17.94 16.06
C GLU A 153 -16.77 16.80 15.10
N VAL A 154 -17.13 15.56 15.46
CA VAL A 154 -16.88 14.37 14.65
C VAL A 154 -18.18 13.86 14.07
N ARG A 155 -18.16 13.50 12.77
CA ARG A 155 -19.31 12.94 12.06
C ARG A 155 -18.89 12.00 10.93
N ASP A 156 -19.84 11.29 10.36
CA ASP A 156 -19.64 10.59 9.09
C ASP A 156 -19.41 11.59 7.95
N MET A 157 -18.54 11.19 7.02
CA MET A 157 -18.31 11.91 5.77
C MET A 157 -19.63 12.04 4.99
N GLN A 158 -19.86 13.24 4.44
CA GLN A 158 -20.93 13.53 3.49
C GLN A 158 -20.34 13.67 2.07
N THR A 159 -21.17 13.59 1.04
CA THR A 159 -20.72 13.67 -0.36
C THR A 159 -20.02 14.99 -0.69
N GLU A 160 -20.44 16.09 -0.05
CA GLU A 160 -19.93 17.44 -0.21
C GLU A 160 -18.51 17.60 0.34
N ASP A 161 -18.06 16.68 1.20
CA ASP A 161 -16.75 16.70 1.85
C ASP A 161 -15.62 16.23 0.91
N ILE A 162 -15.94 15.65 -0.25
CA ILE A 162 -14.99 14.89 -1.07
C ILE A 162 -13.73 15.68 -1.44
N PHE A 163 -13.85 16.98 -1.72
CA PHE A 163 -12.70 17.81 -2.06
C PHE A 163 -11.76 18.03 -0.87
N ALA A 164 -12.31 18.22 0.33
CA ALA A 164 -11.53 18.39 1.54
C ALA A 164 -10.86 17.06 1.93
N VAL A 165 -11.61 15.95 1.88
CA VAL A 165 -11.08 14.61 2.12
C VAL A 165 -9.92 14.30 1.17
N TYR A 166 -10.10 14.55 -0.13
CA TYR A 166 -9.05 14.38 -1.14
C TYR A 166 -7.78 15.18 -0.81
N ALA A 167 -7.93 16.47 -0.48
CA ALA A 167 -6.79 17.33 -0.16
C ALA A 167 -6.06 16.87 1.11
N LEU A 168 -6.81 16.42 2.13
CA LEU A 168 -6.23 15.95 3.40
C LEU A 168 -5.45 14.64 3.23
N LEU A 169 -5.96 13.69 2.44
CA LEU A 169 -5.23 12.44 2.16
C LEU A 169 -3.94 12.66 1.35
N GLN A 170 -3.85 13.77 0.61
CA GLN A 170 -2.64 14.16 -0.13
C GLN A 170 -1.74 15.13 0.64
N SER A 171 -2.04 15.42 1.91
CA SER A 171 -1.24 16.35 2.73
C SER A 171 0.03 15.72 3.31
N HIS A 172 0.15 14.40 3.23
CA HIS A 172 1.34 13.67 3.65
C HIS A 172 2.56 14.00 2.79
N SER A 173 3.75 13.85 3.37
CA SER A 173 5.00 13.96 2.62
C SER A 173 5.18 12.85 1.57
N SER A 174 4.42 11.76 1.71
CA SER A 174 4.35 10.69 0.72
C SER A 174 2.93 10.13 0.63
N TYR A 175 2.41 9.97 -0.58
CA TYR A 175 1.07 9.44 -0.83
C TYR A 175 0.99 8.87 -2.25
N ILE A 176 -0.07 8.11 -2.51
CA ILE A 176 -0.35 7.60 -3.86
C ILE A 176 -1.17 8.65 -4.61
N HIS A 177 -0.70 9.04 -5.80
CA HIS A 177 -1.46 9.92 -6.67
C HIS A 177 -2.73 9.18 -7.09
N MET A 178 -3.86 9.70 -6.62
CA MET A 178 -5.18 9.32 -7.05
C MET A 178 -5.86 10.57 -7.56
N SER A 179 -6.64 10.46 -8.62
CA SER A 179 -7.60 11.47 -9.01
C SER A 179 -8.80 11.44 -8.07
N LEU A 180 -9.61 12.51 -8.08
CA LEU A 180 -10.88 12.55 -7.35
C LEU A 180 -11.85 11.44 -7.78
N ALA A 181 -11.81 11.04 -9.06
CA ALA A 181 -12.66 9.97 -9.55
C ALA A 181 -12.21 8.60 -9.02
N GLU A 182 -10.89 8.33 -9.01
CA GLU A 182 -10.33 7.11 -8.45
C GLU A 182 -10.56 7.02 -6.94
N LEU A 183 -10.41 8.11 -6.20
CA LEU A 183 -10.70 8.15 -4.77
C LEU A 183 -12.16 7.74 -4.48
N GLN A 184 -13.13 8.31 -5.21
CA GLN A 184 -14.55 7.94 -5.05
C GLN A 184 -14.79 6.47 -5.38
N GLN A 185 -14.18 5.98 -6.46
CA GLN A 185 -14.32 4.59 -6.87
C GLN A 185 -13.74 3.62 -5.83
N LEU A 186 -12.61 3.95 -5.22
CA LEU A 186 -11.99 3.13 -4.17
C LEU A 186 -12.71 3.23 -2.83
N ILE A 187 -13.28 4.40 -2.49
CA ILE A 187 -14.16 4.56 -1.33
C ILE A 187 -15.36 3.62 -1.45
N GLU A 188 -16.01 3.58 -2.63
CA GLU A 188 -17.14 2.68 -2.87
C GLU A 188 -16.70 1.20 -2.86
N ALA A 189 -15.56 0.89 -3.47
CA ALA A 189 -15.06 -0.48 -3.58
C ALA A 189 -14.60 -1.08 -2.24
N ALA A 190 -14.19 -0.24 -1.28
CA ALA A 190 -13.73 -0.62 0.06
C ALA A 190 -12.83 -1.87 0.11
N PRO A 191 -11.71 -1.93 -0.64
CA PRO A 191 -11.05 -3.18 -1.00
C PRO A 191 -10.63 -4.02 0.23
N VAL A 192 -9.92 -3.38 1.18
CA VAL A 192 -9.43 -4.06 2.39
C VAL A 192 -10.56 -4.47 3.32
N ALA A 193 -11.62 -3.66 3.44
CA ALA A 193 -12.74 -3.99 4.30
C ALA A 193 -13.50 -5.21 3.76
N HIS A 194 -13.79 -5.25 2.47
CA HIS A 194 -14.49 -6.36 1.83
C HIS A 194 -13.74 -7.69 1.94
N ILE A 195 -12.44 -7.74 1.62
CA ILE A 195 -11.66 -8.99 1.72
C ILE A 195 -11.51 -9.50 3.16
N ARG A 196 -11.75 -8.64 4.15
CA ARG A 196 -11.73 -9.00 5.58
C ARG A 196 -13.12 -9.22 6.16
N ASN A 197 -14.16 -9.15 5.35
CA ASN A 197 -15.55 -9.20 5.79
C ASN A 197 -15.86 -8.15 6.88
N GLN A 198 -15.35 -6.93 6.66
CA GLN A 198 -15.53 -5.75 7.49
C GLN A 198 -16.27 -4.66 6.72
N GLN A 199 -16.75 -3.64 7.44
CA GLN A 199 -17.39 -2.46 6.88
C GLN A 199 -16.43 -1.28 6.90
N GLN A 200 -16.39 -0.54 5.79
CA GLN A 200 -15.65 0.71 5.74
C GLN A 200 -16.47 1.84 6.34
N HIS A 201 -15.86 2.65 7.19
CA HIS A 201 -16.43 3.88 7.71
C HIS A 201 -15.49 5.04 7.46
N ILE A 202 -16.01 6.18 7.01
CA ILE A 202 -15.21 7.39 6.80
C ILE A 202 -15.71 8.47 7.75
N ARG A 203 -14.83 8.88 8.66
CA ARG A 203 -15.13 9.89 9.68
C ARG A 203 -14.33 11.16 9.40
N VAL A 204 -14.96 12.31 9.64
CA VAL A 204 -14.37 13.63 9.48
C VAL A 204 -14.54 14.45 10.74
N ALA A 205 -13.55 15.31 11.00
CA ALA A 205 -13.54 16.22 12.14
C ALA A 205 -13.59 17.67 11.65
N THR A 206 -14.46 18.48 12.26
CA THR A 206 -14.59 19.91 11.99
C THR A 206 -14.40 20.71 13.29
N VAL A 207 -14.01 21.99 13.17
CA VAL A 207 -14.09 22.90 14.31
C VAL A 207 -15.57 23.20 14.59
N PRO A 208 -16.04 23.19 15.86
CA PRO A 208 -17.43 23.50 16.18
C PRO A 208 -17.92 24.80 15.55
N GLY A 209 -19.02 24.74 14.81
CA GLY A 209 -19.57 25.89 14.09
C GLY A 209 -18.86 26.27 12.79
N GLU A 210 -17.82 25.54 12.38
CA GLU A 210 -17.19 25.66 11.07
C GLU A 210 -17.54 24.47 10.17
N ASN A 211 -17.67 24.73 8.87
CA ASN A 211 -17.83 23.68 7.86
C ASN A 211 -16.48 23.16 7.33
N SER A 212 -15.36 23.70 7.80
CA SER A 212 -14.02 23.31 7.35
C SER A 212 -13.65 21.96 7.96
N ILE A 213 -13.25 21.01 7.10
CA ILE A 213 -12.78 19.69 7.57
C ILE A 213 -11.31 19.80 7.94
N ALA A 214 -11.02 19.54 9.21
CA ALA A 214 -9.67 19.58 9.77
C ALA A 214 -8.94 18.24 9.64
N ALA A 215 -9.68 17.12 9.65
CA ALA A 215 -9.13 15.79 9.49
C ALA A 215 -10.13 14.79 8.92
N VAL A 216 -9.60 13.71 8.35
CA VAL A 216 -10.34 12.53 7.89
C VAL A 216 -9.66 11.25 8.37
N SER A 217 -10.44 10.20 8.61
CA SER A 217 -9.96 8.83 8.80
C SER A 217 -10.90 7.84 8.12
N ILE A 218 -10.32 6.95 7.31
CA ILE A 218 -10.99 5.81 6.68
C ILE A 218 -10.68 4.59 7.53
N LEU A 219 -11.71 3.87 7.95
CA LEU A 219 -11.66 2.82 8.96
C LEU A 219 -12.23 1.53 8.37
N SER A 220 -11.68 0.39 8.78
CA SER A 220 -12.24 -0.94 8.55
C SER A 220 -12.69 -1.51 9.89
N ILE A 221 -13.99 -1.77 10.02
CA ILE A 221 -14.65 -2.08 11.28
C ILE A 221 -15.46 -3.39 11.14
N PRO A 222 -15.38 -4.33 12.10
CA PRO A 222 -16.24 -5.52 12.10
C PRO A 222 -17.74 -5.14 12.14
N PRO A 223 -18.61 -5.88 11.44
CA PRO A 223 -20.06 -5.61 11.45
C PRO A 223 -20.65 -5.80 12.85
N ASP A 224 -21.78 -5.13 13.13
CA ASP A 224 -22.39 -5.10 14.47
C ASP A 224 -22.85 -6.48 15.00
N HIS A 225 -23.13 -7.41 14.09
CA HIS A 225 -23.50 -8.78 14.39
C HIS A 225 -22.52 -9.75 13.73
N ALA A 226 -21.22 -9.62 14.03
CA ALA A 226 -20.27 -10.69 13.77
C ALA A 226 -20.60 -11.89 14.67
N GLU A 227 -21.64 -12.64 14.33
CA GLU A 227 -21.88 -13.96 14.91
C GLU A 227 -20.66 -14.82 14.57
N THR A 228 -19.92 -15.24 15.59
CA THR A 228 -18.94 -16.30 15.45
C THR A 228 -19.70 -17.56 15.08
N SER A 229 -19.61 -17.98 13.82
CA SER A 229 -20.03 -19.31 13.40
C SER A 229 -19.09 -20.35 14.02
N ASN A 230 -19.22 -20.55 15.32
CA ASN A 230 -18.56 -21.62 16.06
C ASN A 230 -19.25 -22.94 15.68
N LEU A 231 -18.85 -23.53 14.55
CA LEU A 231 -18.93 -24.97 14.34
C LEU A 231 -18.05 -25.63 15.39
N ASN A 232 -18.56 -25.79 16.61
CA ASN A 232 -18.17 -26.74 17.68
C ASN A 232 -18.51 -26.17 19.06
N GLY A 233 -19.79 -26.16 19.43
CA GLY A 233 -20.31 -26.45 20.78
C GLY A 233 -19.62 -25.89 22.04
N ALA A 234 -18.88 -24.79 21.96
CA ALA A 234 -18.23 -24.15 23.09
C ALA A 234 -18.75 -22.71 23.24
N THR A 235 -19.03 -22.34 24.48
CA THR A 235 -19.51 -21.04 24.99
C THR A 235 -19.16 -19.85 24.11
N SER A 236 -20.19 -19.08 23.71
CA SER A 236 -20.07 -17.83 22.95
C SER A 236 -19.26 -16.78 23.73
N SER A 237 -17.95 -16.74 23.51
CA SER A 237 -17.17 -15.53 23.80
C SER A 237 -17.56 -14.48 22.76
N ILE A 238 -18.00 -13.30 23.21
CA ILE A 238 -18.19 -12.15 22.32
C ILE A 238 -16.85 -11.93 21.59
N ALA A 239 -16.87 -12.00 20.26
CA ALA A 239 -15.66 -11.78 19.48
C ALA A 239 -15.13 -10.36 19.75
N GLU A 240 -13.83 -10.25 19.98
CA GLU A 240 -13.17 -8.96 20.11
C GLU A 240 -13.38 -8.12 18.83
N ARG A 241 -13.96 -6.93 18.98
CA ARG A 241 -14.19 -5.99 17.86
C ARG A 241 -12.92 -5.20 17.58
N ARG A 242 -12.06 -5.75 16.71
CA ARG A 242 -10.80 -5.12 16.31
C ARG A 242 -10.97 -4.36 15.00
N GLY A 243 -10.80 -3.04 15.05
CA GLY A 243 -10.81 -2.17 13.88
C GLY A 243 -9.41 -1.85 13.37
N GLU A 244 -9.33 -1.29 12.15
CA GLU A 244 -8.09 -0.79 11.54
C GLU A 244 -8.30 0.57 10.88
N VAL A 245 -7.31 1.45 10.98
CA VAL A 245 -7.25 2.68 10.19
C VAL A 245 -6.61 2.34 8.84
N LEU A 246 -7.37 2.51 7.75
CA LEU A 246 -6.91 2.28 6.39
C LEU A 246 -6.19 3.50 5.82
N GLU A 247 -6.74 4.69 6.05
CA GLU A 247 -6.17 5.98 5.63
C GLU A 247 -6.51 7.04 6.67
N TRP A 248 -5.69 8.09 6.74
CA TRP A 248 -5.95 9.27 7.56
C TRP A 248 -5.29 10.48 6.94
N GLY A 249 -5.65 11.68 7.40
CA GLY A 249 -5.01 12.92 6.94
C GLY A 249 -5.55 14.13 7.67
N GLY A 250 -4.75 15.19 7.71
CA GLY A 250 -5.10 16.46 8.36
C GLY A 250 -4.44 16.72 9.71
N GLN A 251 -5.08 17.58 10.50
CA GLN A 251 -4.53 18.00 11.79
C GLN A 251 -4.49 16.82 12.76
N GLN A 252 -3.32 16.58 13.35
CA GLN A 252 -3.06 15.37 14.13
C GLN A 252 -3.95 15.24 15.37
N ASP A 253 -4.26 16.35 16.06
CA ASP A 253 -5.18 16.32 17.21
C ASP A 253 -6.62 15.99 16.78
N ALA A 254 -7.03 16.45 15.59
CA ALA A 254 -8.33 16.11 15.02
C ALA A 254 -8.37 14.64 14.57
N VAL A 255 -7.30 14.13 13.94
CA VAL A 255 -7.17 12.70 13.59
C VAL A 255 -7.25 11.81 14.84
N LEU A 256 -6.58 12.20 15.93
CA LEU A 256 -6.65 11.45 17.17
C LEU A 256 -8.07 11.46 17.76
N ALA A 257 -8.78 12.60 17.68
CA ALA A 257 -10.20 12.68 18.06
C ALA A 257 -11.08 11.74 17.22
N LEU A 258 -10.82 11.58 15.92
CA LEU A 258 -11.51 10.60 15.07
C LEU A 258 -11.30 9.16 15.55
N TRP A 259 -10.07 8.82 15.95
CA TRP A 259 -9.76 7.47 16.45
C TRP A 259 -10.40 7.18 17.80
N GLN A 260 -10.44 8.17 18.70
CA GLN A 260 -11.14 8.08 19.98
C GLN A 260 -12.65 7.91 19.80
N ASP A 261 -13.24 8.72 18.93
CA ASP A 261 -14.65 8.62 18.58
C ASP A 261 -14.97 7.28 17.91
N ALA A 262 -14.13 6.78 17.00
CA ALA A 262 -14.34 5.47 16.39
C ALA A 262 -14.27 4.33 17.43
N ALA A 263 -13.29 4.33 18.33
CA ALA A 263 -13.16 3.31 19.35
C ALA A 263 -14.38 3.26 20.29
N SER A 264 -14.93 4.42 20.65
CA SER A 264 -16.12 4.51 21.50
C SER A 264 -17.42 4.21 20.74
N SER A 265 -17.65 4.87 19.60
CA SER A 265 -18.86 4.72 18.77
C SER A 265 -19.06 3.30 18.26
N TYR A 266 -17.98 2.61 17.88
CA TYR A 266 -18.03 1.23 17.38
C TYR A 266 -17.70 0.18 18.44
N THR A 267 -17.53 0.58 19.71
CA THR A 267 -17.24 -0.32 20.84
C THR A 267 -16.03 -1.24 20.58
N LEU A 268 -14.96 -0.67 20.02
CA LEU A 268 -13.78 -1.44 19.62
C LEU A 268 -12.98 -1.89 20.84
N SER A 269 -12.53 -3.15 20.84
CA SER A 269 -11.55 -3.63 21.82
C SER A 269 -10.14 -3.13 21.49
N SER A 270 -9.87 -2.85 20.22
CA SER A 270 -8.63 -2.25 19.75
C SER A 270 -8.79 -1.61 18.37
N LEU A 271 -8.00 -0.57 18.10
CA LEU A 271 -7.83 0.02 16.78
C LEU A 271 -6.36 -0.06 16.36
N THR A 272 -6.08 -0.78 15.29
CA THR A 272 -4.72 -0.87 14.71
C THR A 272 -4.49 0.28 13.74
N VAL A 273 -3.33 0.93 13.85
CA VAL A 273 -2.92 2.03 12.99
C VAL A 273 -1.53 1.77 12.44
N SER A 274 -1.38 1.88 11.13
CA SER A 274 -0.10 1.80 10.43
C SER A 274 0.37 3.22 10.10
N ILE A 275 1.46 3.67 10.73
CA ILE A 275 1.98 5.03 10.58
C ILE A 275 3.34 4.96 9.87
N PRO A 276 3.49 5.53 8.65
CA PRO A 276 4.79 5.58 7.98
C PRO A 276 5.87 6.25 8.85
N TRP A 277 7.11 5.76 8.78
CA TRP A 277 8.20 6.18 9.68
C TRP A 277 8.45 7.70 9.66
N GLN A 278 8.20 8.36 8.53
CA GLN A 278 8.38 9.81 8.35
C GLN A 278 7.34 10.66 9.11
N GLU A 279 6.21 10.08 9.52
CA GLU A 279 5.14 10.77 10.25
C GLU A 279 5.46 10.86 11.76
N THR A 280 6.64 11.39 12.08
CA THR A 280 7.23 11.38 13.43
C THR A 280 6.34 12.04 14.49
N SER A 281 5.66 13.12 14.14
CA SER A 281 4.74 13.81 15.04
C SER A 281 3.51 12.96 15.40
N MET A 282 2.97 12.18 14.45
CA MET A 282 1.87 11.27 14.74
C MET A 282 2.35 10.06 15.55
N ILE A 283 3.54 9.53 15.24
CA ILE A 283 4.18 8.45 16.02
C ILE A 283 4.36 8.89 17.48
N GLN A 284 4.87 10.11 17.71
CA GLN A 284 5.03 10.65 19.05
C GLN A 284 3.68 10.78 19.78
N LYS A 285 2.64 11.29 19.11
CA LYS A 285 1.30 11.43 19.70
C LYS A 285 0.71 10.10 20.16
N VAL A 286 0.82 9.04 19.35
CA VAL A 286 0.33 7.72 19.77
C VAL A 286 1.15 7.14 20.93
N GLN A 287 2.46 7.41 20.99
CA GLN A 287 3.31 7.03 22.11
C GLN A 287 2.95 7.79 23.40
N ASP A 288 2.64 9.08 23.29
CA ASP A 288 2.29 9.96 24.42
C ASP A 288 1.00 9.51 25.14
N ILE A 289 0.04 8.92 24.40
CA ILE A 289 -1.15 8.29 24.98
C ILE A 289 -0.91 6.85 25.47
N GLY A 290 0.36 6.44 25.54
CA GLY A 290 0.79 5.14 26.07
C GLY A 290 0.53 3.96 25.13
N ALA A 291 0.31 4.18 23.83
CA ALA A 291 0.13 3.08 22.89
C ALA A 291 1.44 2.30 22.71
N LYS A 292 1.32 0.98 22.57
CA LYS A 292 2.46 0.14 22.17
C LYS A 292 2.67 0.31 20.68
N VAL A 293 3.87 0.73 20.30
CA VAL A 293 4.30 0.87 18.91
C VAL A 293 5.34 -0.19 18.61
N SER A 294 5.16 -0.89 17.50
CA SER A 294 6.12 -1.85 16.94
C SER A 294 6.58 -1.38 15.56
N ILE A 295 7.85 -1.57 15.25
CA ILE A 295 8.39 -1.28 13.92
C ILE A 295 8.28 -2.56 13.09
N ILE A 296 7.56 -2.46 11.97
CA ILE A 296 7.39 -3.55 11.00
C ILE A 296 7.79 -3.06 9.60
N PRO A 297 8.09 -3.96 8.65
CA PRO A 297 8.22 -3.57 7.25
C PRO A 297 6.95 -2.93 6.69
N ASN A 298 7.08 -2.20 5.59
CA ASN A 298 5.91 -1.72 4.83
C ASN A 298 5.07 -2.90 4.29
N GLY A 299 3.83 -2.62 3.92
CA GLY A 299 2.89 -3.60 3.39
C GLY A 299 3.39 -4.23 2.09
N GLY A 300 3.54 -5.55 2.09
CA GLY A 300 3.92 -6.33 0.92
C GLY A 300 5.43 -6.36 0.66
N THR A 301 5.78 -6.55 -0.61
CA THR A 301 7.17 -6.55 -1.09
C THR A 301 7.32 -5.63 -2.31
N VAL A 302 8.55 -5.20 -2.59
CA VAL A 302 8.89 -4.41 -3.76
C VAL A 302 9.96 -5.10 -4.58
N MET A 303 9.88 -4.95 -5.91
CA MET A 303 10.90 -5.35 -6.86
C MET A 303 11.33 -4.12 -7.66
N LEU A 304 12.63 -3.99 -7.94
CA LEU A 304 13.11 -2.96 -8.86
C LEU A 304 12.84 -3.42 -10.30
N ALA A 305 12.12 -2.59 -11.04
CA ALA A 305 11.97 -2.77 -12.49
C ALA A 305 13.21 -2.22 -13.23
N SER A 306 13.75 -1.10 -12.75
CA SER A 306 15.04 -0.54 -13.20
C SER A 306 15.64 0.36 -12.14
N GLY A 307 16.89 0.06 -11.75
CA GLY A 307 17.66 0.92 -10.85
C GLY A 307 18.04 2.25 -11.50
N THR A 308 18.36 2.24 -12.81
CA THR A 308 18.60 3.49 -13.56
C THR A 308 17.37 4.40 -13.55
N ALA A 309 16.18 3.86 -13.85
CA ALA A 309 14.95 4.64 -13.84
C ALA A 309 14.62 5.17 -12.44
N LEU A 310 14.84 4.35 -11.40
CA LEU A 310 14.66 4.77 -10.02
C LEU A 310 15.55 5.97 -9.68
N LEU A 311 16.84 5.86 -9.92
CA LEU A 311 17.81 6.93 -9.64
C LEU A 311 17.51 8.19 -10.44
N ALA A 312 17.05 8.07 -11.69
CA ALA A 312 16.64 9.21 -12.50
C ALA A 312 15.39 9.91 -11.92
N GLN A 313 14.37 9.15 -11.52
CA GLN A 313 13.13 9.67 -10.93
C GLN A 313 13.36 10.35 -9.58
N THR A 314 14.39 9.93 -8.83
CA THR A 314 14.80 10.57 -7.59
C THR A 314 15.81 11.71 -7.80
N GLY A 315 16.20 12.00 -9.04
CA GLY A 315 17.23 13.01 -9.35
C GLY A 315 18.62 12.67 -8.79
N LEU A 316 18.84 11.40 -8.43
CA LEU A 316 20.09 10.90 -7.87
C LEU A 316 21.00 10.31 -8.95
N LEU A 317 20.52 10.10 -10.17
CA LEU A 317 21.37 9.68 -11.28
C LEU A 317 22.27 10.84 -11.70
N GLY A 318 23.56 10.71 -11.44
CA GLY A 318 24.54 11.71 -11.84
C GLY A 318 24.99 11.50 -13.28
N ASP A 319 25.05 12.59 -14.05
CA ASP A 319 25.97 12.66 -15.18
C ASP A 319 27.36 13.03 -14.63
N GLN A 320 28.43 12.49 -15.21
CA GLN A 320 29.82 12.81 -14.80
C GLN A 320 30.20 14.30 -14.90
N ALA A 321 29.26 15.20 -15.22
CA ALA A 321 29.48 16.61 -15.52
C ALA A 321 28.73 17.60 -14.60
N SER A 322 27.95 17.15 -13.60
CA SER A 322 27.28 18.09 -12.67
C SER A 322 28.06 18.26 -11.36
N ASP A 323 28.97 19.25 -11.33
CA ASP A 323 29.79 19.68 -10.19
C ASP A 323 28.99 20.20 -8.95
N HIS A 324 27.67 20.03 -8.91
CA HIS A 324 26.78 20.68 -7.95
C HIS A 324 25.85 19.75 -7.16
N ALA A 325 25.75 18.45 -7.49
CA ALA A 325 25.06 17.49 -6.64
C ALA A 325 26.04 16.93 -5.60
N SER A 326 25.83 17.25 -4.32
CA SER A 326 26.68 16.74 -3.23
C SER A 326 26.63 15.22 -3.13
N ILE A 327 25.51 14.60 -3.52
CA ILE A 327 25.31 13.15 -3.52
C ILE A 327 24.66 12.71 -4.83
N HIS A 328 25.22 11.71 -5.51
CA HIS A 328 24.67 11.13 -6.73
C HIS A 328 25.13 9.68 -6.92
N PHE A 329 24.52 8.97 -7.85
CA PHE A 329 24.87 7.61 -8.23
C PHE A 329 25.36 7.53 -9.68
N THR A 330 26.31 6.65 -9.92
CA THR A 330 26.62 6.13 -11.27
C THR A 330 26.24 4.66 -11.35
N VAL A 331 25.66 4.25 -12.47
CA VAL A 331 25.28 2.85 -12.73
C VAL A 331 26.43 2.18 -13.48
N GLU A 332 27.19 1.31 -12.82
CA GLU A 332 28.23 0.53 -13.49
C GLU A 332 27.66 -0.67 -14.23
N LYS A 333 26.68 -1.33 -13.61
CA LYS A 333 26.00 -2.48 -14.22
C LYS A 333 24.57 -2.55 -13.69
N GLU A 334 23.60 -2.30 -14.56
CA GLU A 334 22.18 -2.35 -14.24
C GLU A 334 21.82 -3.63 -13.46
N ASN A 335 20.99 -3.46 -12.44
CA ASN A 335 20.51 -4.51 -11.52
C ASN A 335 21.56 -5.15 -10.60
N SER A 336 22.84 -4.75 -10.68
CA SER A 336 23.91 -5.48 -9.96
C SER A 336 24.97 -4.60 -9.32
N HIS A 337 25.32 -3.44 -9.88
CA HIS A 337 26.36 -2.61 -9.31
C HIS A 337 26.11 -1.13 -9.54
N TYR A 338 25.99 -0.40 -8.43
CA TYR A 338 25.81 1.04 -8.36
C TYR A 338 26.92 1.64 -7.50
N ILE A 339 27.37 2.85 -7.84
CA ILE A 339 28.35 3.59 -7.03
C ILE A 339 27.68 4.86 -6.53
N LEU A 340 27.60 5.01 -5.21
CA LEU A 340 27.20 6.24 -4.54
C LEU A 340 28.41 7.15 -4.42
N HIS A 341 28.32 8.36 -4.95
CA HIS A 341 29.31 9.42 -4.78
C HIS A 341 28.80 10.44 -3.77
N THR A 342 29.65 10.80 -2.82
CA THR A 342 29.40 11.78 -1.75
C THR A 342 30.62 12.71 -1.62
N PRO A 343 30.55 13.80 -0.84
CA PRO A 343 31.72 14.62 -0.57
C PRO A 343 32.82 13.87 0.22
N GLN A 344 32.46 12.77 0.90
CA GLN A 344 33.39 11.94 1.68
C GLN A 344 34.08 10.85 0.84
N GLY A 345 33.59 10.58 -0.37
CA GLY A 345 34.12 9.56 -1.27
C GLY A 345 33.04 8.81 -2.03
N SER A 346 33.48 7.74 -2.70
CA SER A 346 32.62 6.85 -3.49
C SER A 346 32.47 5.50 -2.80
N TYR A 347 31.24 4.99 -2.76
CA TYR A 347 30.87 3.78 -2.04
C TYR A 347 30.10 2.83 -2.95
N SER A 348 30.44 1.55 -2.88
CA SER A 348 29.83 0.52 -3.69
C SER A 348 28.50 0.07 -3.08
N VAL A 349 27.47 -0.03 -3.91
CA VAL A 349 26.14 -0.54 -3.56
C VAL A 349 25.83 -1.74 -4.46
N GLN A 350 25.83 -2.93 -3.86
CA GLN A 350 25.78 -4.21 -4.55
C GLN A 350 24.34 -4.70 -4.76
N GLY A 351 23.86 -4.59 -5.99
CA GLY A 351 22.56 -5.10 -6.44
C GLY A 351 21.35 -4.28 -6.01
N ASP A 352 20.21 -4.64 -6.58
CA ASP A 352 18.92 -3.97 -6.36
C ASP A 352 18.42 -4.05 -4.92
N GLN A 353 18.82 -5.10 -4.19
CA GLN A 353 18.50 -5.23 -2.78
C GLN A 353 19.18 -4.15 -1.93
N ALA A 354 20.49 -3.96 -2.14
CA ALA A 354 21.22 -2.92 -1.43
C ALA A 354 20.75 -1.53 -1.84
N LEU A 355 20.46 -1.30 -3.13
CA LEU A 355 19.95 -0.01 -3.60
C LEU A 355 18.58 0.31 -2.98
N CYS A 356 17.64 -0.63 -3.01
CA CYS A 356 16.31 -0.46 -2.44
C CYS A 356 16.35 -0.24 -0.92
N SER A 357 17.17 -1.02 -0.21
CA SER A 357 17.35 -0.84 1.23
C SER A 357 17.90 0.55 1.52
N LEU A 358 18.97 0.96 0.84
CA LEU A 358 19.59 2.27 1.05
C LEU A 358 18.63 3.42 0.77
N LEU A 359 17.80 3.31 -0.28
CA LEU A 359 16.89 4.37 -0.69
C LEU A 359 15.60 4.42 0.14
N PHE A 360 15.08 3.30 0.67
CA PHE A 360 13.74 3.28 1.26
C PHE A 360 13.68 2.81 2.71
N ASP A 361 14.75 2.23 3.26
CA ASP A 361 14.79 1.79 4.66
C ASP A 361 15.56 2.82 5.52
N PRO A 362 14.91 3.54 6.44
CA PRO A 362 15.57 4.50 7.32
C PRO A 362 16.59 3.85 8.27
N SER A 363 16.59 2.52 8.43
CA SER A 363 17.59 1.77 9.20
C SER A 363 18.54 0.95 8.33
N SER A 364 18.68 1.29 7.05
CA SER A 364 19.58 0.56 6.14
C SER A 364 21.01 0.49 6.68
N THR A 365 21.58 -0.72 6.67
CA THR A 365 22.96 -0.96 7.11
C THR A 365 23.96 -0.97 5.94
N VAL A 366 23.51 -0.71 4.71
CA VAL A 366 24.32 -0.85 3.48
C VAL A 366 25.62 -0.05 3.53
N LEU A 367 25.61 1.12 4.17
CA LEU A 367 26.77 2.01 4.30
C LEU A 367 27.29 2.13 5.74
N GLN A 368 26.81 1.27 6.66
CA GLN A 368 27.12 1.38 8.08
C GLN A 368 28.62 1.27 8.36
N GLU A 369 29.33 0.34 7.71
CA GLU A 369 30.78 0.18 7.86
C GLU A 369 31.57 1.39 7.33
N SER A 370 30.98 2.14 6.39
CA SER A 370 31.59 3.34 5.82
C SER A 370 31.32 4.59 6.66
N GLY A 371 30.48 4.50 7.70
CA GLY A 371 30.11 5.64 8.55
C GLY A 371 29.30 6.72 7.81
N ILE A 372 28.71 6.38 6.66
CA ILE A 372 27.92 7.31 5.85
C ILE A 372 26.44 7.11 6.14
N THR A 373 25.78 8.20 6.48
CA THR A 373 24.33 8.24 6.62
C THR A 373 23.72 8.72 5.30
N PHE A 374 22.72 7.99 4.81
CA PHE A 374 21.95 8.37 3.63
C PHE A 374 20.49 8.59 4.04
N PRO A 375 19.86 9.73 3.71
CA PRO A 375 18.47 9.96 4.06
C PRO A 375 17.56 9.07 3.21
N ALA A 376 16.81 8.17 3.85
CA ALA A 376 15.81 7.35 3.16
C ALA A 376 14.70 8.22 2.56
N ILE A 377 14.26 7.84 1.37
CA ILE A 377 13.15 8.42 0.64
C ILE A 377 11.85 7.85 1.24
N PRO A 378 10.91 8.71 1.67
CA PRO A 378 9.68 8.26 2.29
C PRO A 378 8.76 7.61 1.25
N LEU A 379 8.15 6.49 1.62
CA LEU A 379 7.08 5.85 0.86
C LEU A 379 5.81 5.82 1.72
N PRO A 380 4.61 5.91 1.12
CA PRO A 380 3.36 5.73 1.84
C PRO A 380 3.24 4.28 2.32
N TYR A 381 2.29 4.03 3.23
CA TYR A 381 1.89 2.66 3.52
C TYR A 381 1.17 2.09 2.30
N MET A 382 1.59 0.92 1.83
CA MET A 382 1.08 0.37 0.56
C MET A 382 -0.21 -0.46 0.71
N TYR A 383 -0.68 -0.70 1.94
CA TYR A 383 -2.00 -1.26 2.20
C TYR A 383 -2.92 -0.14 2.68
N GLY A 384 -4.24 -0.33 2.51
CA GLY A 384 -5.22 0.72 2.79
C GLY A 384 -6.19 0.83 1.62
N LEU A 385 -6.56 2.05 1.25
CA LEU A 385 -7.56 2.27 0.20
C LEU A 385 -7.08 1.80 -1.19
N TYR A 386 -5.76 1.85 -1.43
CA TYR A 386 -5.13 1.47 -2.70
C TYR A 386 -4.77 -0.03 -2.79
N PHE A 387 -5.17 -0.87 -1.83
CA PHE A 387 -4.84 -2.30 -1.87
C PHE A 387 -5.40 -3.00 -3.14
N ILE A 388 -4.59 -3.87 -3.76
CA ILE A 388 -4.96 -4.65 -4.97
C ILE A 388 -4.58 -6.14 -4.94
#